data_AF-A0A7X1QWI2-F1
#
_entry.id   AF-A0A7X1QWI2-F1
#
_cell.length_a   1.000
_cell.length_b   1.000
_cell.length_c   1.000
_cell.angle_alpha   90.00
_cell.angle_beta   90.00
_cell.angle_gamma   90.00
#
_symmetry.space_group_name_H-M   'P 1'
#
loop_
_entity.id
_entity.type
_entity.pdbx_description
1 polymer ?
#
loop_
_entity_poly.entity_id
_entity_poly.type
_entity_poly.pdbx_seq_one_letter_code
_entity_poly.pdbx_strand_id
1 'polypeptide(L)'
;MQLVIKDKTYNVKFGVKFVRSLDKAYPIEQQGLKFGMALSAKIPELYAKNIASLADVIYHGTVTESPRPSLVDVETLVEEHEDLEKLFDDVLQELSESNAGKSLMSEMNQGLKK
;
A
#
# COMPACT_ATOMS: atom_id res chain seq x y z
N MET A 1 -5.61 -6.55 6.76
CA MET A 1 -5.93 -7.77 5.99
C MET A 1 -4.86 -8.84 6.15
N GLN A 2 -5.12 -10.07 5.73
CA GLN A 2 -4.13 -11.17 5.70
C GLN A 2 -3.92 -11.65 4.27
N LEU A 3 -2.66 -11.92 3.90
CA LEU A 3 -2.28 -12.44 2.59
C LEU A 3 -1.38 -13.66 2.75
N VAL A 4 -1.52 -14.63 1.85
CA VAL A 4 -0.58 -15.75 1.74
C VAL A 4 0.51 -15.36 0.74
N ILE A 5 1.75 -15.28 1.21
CA ILE A 5 2.93 -14.98 0.39
C ILE A 5 3.91 -16.13 0.58
N LYS A 6 4.29 -16.83 -0.50
CA LYS A 6 5.23 -17.97 -0.46
C LYS A 6 4.89 -18.99 0.64
N ASP A 7 3.63 -19.42 0.66
CA ASP A 7 3.07 -20.42 1.59
C ASP A 7 2.99 -19.99 3.06
N LYS A 8 3.19 -18.71 3.37
CA LYS A 8 3.04 -18.16 4.72
C LYS A 8 1.98 -17.08 4.76
N THR A 9 1.15 -17.11 5.78
CA THR A 9 0.17 -16.04 6.05
C THR A 9 0.86 -14.88 6.76
N TYR A 10 0.74 -13.70 6.18
CA TYR A 10 1.26 -12.46 6.73
C TYR A 10 0.13 -11.47 7.02
N ASN A 11 0.28 -10.71 8.10
CA ASN A 11 -0.63 -9.61 8.39
C ASN A 11 -0.15 -8.33 7.70
N VAL A 12 -1.02 -7.79 6.85
CA VAL A 12 -0.82 -6.47 6.22
C VAL A 12 -1.56 -5.44 7.06
N LYS A 13 -0.81 -4.49 7.65
CA LYS A 13 -1.31 -3.48 8.59
C LYS A 13 -0.96 -2.06 8.15
N PHE A 14 -1.98 -1.27 7.85
CA PHE A 14 -1.82 0.13 7.48
C PHE A 14 -1.90 1.06 8.70
N GLY A 15 -0.77 1.16 9.41
CA GLY A 15 -0.59 2.04 10.57
C GLY A 15 0.61 2.98 10.44
N VAL A 16 0.99 3.63 11.54
CA VAL A 16 2.10 4.61 11.55
C VAL A 16 3.42 4.02 11.04
N LYS A 17 3.73 2.77 11.38
CA LYS A 17 4.96 2.09 10.91
C LYS A 17 4.94 1.88 9.39
N PHE A 18 3.79 1.57 8.81
CA PHE A 18 3.60 1.46 7.37
C PHE A 18 3.85 2.80 6.68
N VAL A 19 3.16 3.87 7.12
CA VAL A 19 3.32 5.23 6.56
C VAL A 19 4.77 5.68 6.62
N ARG A 20 5.41 5.57 7.79
CA ARG A 20 6.83 5.94 7.96
C ARG A 20 7.76 5.10 7.08
N SER A 21 7.44 3.82 6.86
CA SER A 21 8.23 2.96 5.99
C SER A 21 8.11 3.36 4.53
N LEU A 22 6.90 3.73 4.07
CA LEU A 22 6.67 4.24 2.73
C LEU A 22 7.35 5.58 2.51
N ASP A 23 7.18 6.55 3.42
CA ASP A 23 7.76 7.89 3.31
C ASP A 23 9.29 7.87 3.26
N LYS A 24 9.92 6.88 3.93
CA LYS A 24 11.37 6.69 3.87
C LYS A 24 11.83 6.17 2.51
N ALA A 25 11.04 5.29 1.89
CA ALA A 25 11.37 4.68 0.60
C ALA A 25 11.05 5.61 -0.58
N TYR A 26 9.93 6.33 -0.49
CA TYR A 26 9.37 7.15 -1.56
C TYR A 26 9.06 8.58 -1.10
N PRO A 27 10.07 9.34 -0.59
CA PRO A 27 9.84 10.72 -0.20
C PRO A 27 9.47 11.56 -1.42
N ILE A 28 8.51 12.45 -1.26
CA ILE A 28 8.20 13.45 -2.30
C ILE A 28 9.12 14.64 -2.09
N GLU A 29 9.95 14.95 -3.09
CA GLU A 29 10.88 16.07 -3.05
C GLU A 29 10.31 17.29 -3.75
N GLN A 30 10.27 18.41 -3.03
CA GLN A 30 9.85 19.70 -3.58
C GLN A 30 10.80 20.80 -3.08
N GLN A 31 11.41 21.54 -4.02
CA GLN A 31 12.36 22.62 -3.71
C GLN A 31 13.51 22.18 -2.77
N GLY A 32 13.97 20.93 -2.88
CA GLY A 32 15.04 20.37 -2.05
C GLY A 32 14.59 19.89 -0.66
N LEU A 33 13.30 20.01 -0.32
CA LEU A 33 12.71 19.47 0.90
C LEU A 33 12.03 18.12 0.62
N LYS A 34 12.25 17.13 1.51
CA LYS A 34 11.60 15.82 1.47
C LYS A 34 10.36 15.82 2.36
N PHE A 35 9.20 15.48 1.80
CA PHE A 35 7.93 15.42 2.51
C PHE A 35 7.43 13.98 2.65
N GLY A 36 6.90 13.66 3.83
CA GLY A 36 6.23 12.38 4.12
C GLY A 36 4.80 12.40 3.58
N MET A 37 4.67 12.13 2.29
CA MET A 37 3.38 12.15 1.57
C MET A 37 3.28 10.97 0.60
N ALA A 38 4.09 9.92 0.78
CA ALA A 38 4.18 8.82 -0.18
C ALA A 38 2.82 8.14 -0.41
N LEU A 39 2.06 7.93 0.66
CA LEU A 39 0.72 7.31 0.57
C LEU A 39 -0.25 8.15 -0.28
N SER A 40 -0.12 9.48 -0.29
CA SER A 40 -0.97 10.37 -1.09
C SER A 40 -0.72 10.23 -2.60
N ALA A 41 0.47 9.81 -3.01
CA ALA A 41 0.76 9.48 -4.40
C ALA A 41 0.35 8.03 -4.73
N LYS A 42 0.58 7.10 -3.80
CA LYS A 42 0.30 5.67 -4.00
C LYS A 42 -1.20 5.37 -4.15
N ILE A 43 -2.09 6.05 -3.44
CA ILE A 43 -3.54 5.78 -3.55
C ILE A 43 -4.08 6.02 -4.98
N PRO A 44 -3.82 7.18 -5.65
CA PRO A 44 -4.18 7.36 -7.05
C PRO A 44 -3.58 6.30 -7.98
N GLU A 45 -2.33 5.88 -7.75
CA GLU A 45 -1.69 4.82 -8.52
C GLU A 45 -2.41 3.47 -8.34
N LEU A 46 -2.91 3.15 -7.14
CA LEU A 46 -3.72 1.97 -6.89
C LEU A 46 -5.07 2.03 -7.64
N TYR A 47 -5.74 3.19 -7.66
CA TYR A 47 -6.95 3.38 -8.46
C TYR A 47 -6.69 3.25 -9.96
N ALA A 48 -5.51 3.68 -10.42
CA ALA A 48 -5.03 3.47 -11.80
C ALA A 48 -4.52 2.04 -12.07
N LYS A 49 -4.73 1.11 -11.12
CA LYS A 49 -4.34 -0.30 -11.19
C LYS A 49 -2.83 -0.49 -11.47
N ASN A 50 -1.98 0.35 -10.89
CA ASN A 50 -0.52 0.21 -10.98
C ASN A 50 -0.03 -0.92 -10.07
N ILE A 51 0.45 -2.00 -10.69
CA ILE A 51 0.90 -3.22 -9.99
C ILE A 51 2.14 -3.02 -9.12
N ALA A 52 3.06 -2.14 -9.52
CA ALA A 52 4.26 -1.85 -8.73
C ALA A 52 3.87 -1.15 -7.43
N SER A 53 2.93 -0.21 -7.51
CA SER A 53 2.39 0.47 -6.33
C SER A 53 1.59 -0.45 -5.42
N LEU A 54 0.91 -1.47 -5.98
CA LEU A 54 0.28 -2.53 -5.19
C LEU A 54 1.30 -3.34 -4.42
N ALA A 55 2.37 -3.81 -5.09
CA ALA A 55 3.45 -4.55 -4.47
C ALA A 55 4.14 -3.74 -3.36
N ASP A 56 4.44 -2.46 -3.61
CA ASP A 56 5.00 -1.56 -2.60
C ASP A 56 4.11 -1.44 -1.37
N VAL A 57 2.81 -1.19 -1.57
CA VAL A 57 1.86 -0.99 -0.47
C VAL A 57 1.71 -2.26 0.36
N ILE A 58 1.61 -3.43 -0.29
CA ILE A 58 1.56 -4.73 0.41
C ILE A 58 2.86 -4.96 1.17
N TYR A 59 4.02 -4.81 0.51
CA TYR A 59 5.32 -5.03 1.12
C TYR A 59 5.48 -4.13 2.35
N HIS A 60 5.24 -2.82 2.23
CA HIS A 60 5.33 -1.90 3.36
C HIS A 60 4.26 -2.16 4.43
N GLY A 61 3.10 -2.67 4.06
CA GLY A 61 2.06 -3.07 5.01
C GLY A 61 2.47 -4.24 5.90
N THR A 62 3.45 -5.06 5.47
CA THR A 62 4.01 -6.16 6.29
C THR A 62 5.19 -5.74 7.17
N VAL A 63 5.50 -4.44 7.29
CA VAL A 63 6.69 -3.96 8.03
C VAL A 63 6.71 -4.35 9.53
N THR A 64 5.56 -4.77 10.08
CA THR A 64 5.47 -5.24 11.47
C THR A 64 5.68 -6.75 11.63
N GLU A 65 5.73 -7.50 10.54
CA GLU A 65 5.90 -8.96 10.57
C GLU A 65 7.37 -9.33 10.84
N SER A 66 7.58 -10.44 11.53
CA SER A 66 8.89 -11.01 11.80
C SER A 66 8.82 -12.55 11.74
N PRO A 67 9.42 -13.19 10.73
CA PRO A 67 10.13 -12.60 9.59
C PRO A 67 9.18 -11.82 8.66
N ARG A 68 9.69 -10.80 7.98
CA ARG A 68 8.96 -10.07 6.91
C ARG A 68 9.10 -10.83 5.58
N PRO A 69 8.09 -10.87 4.70
CA PRO A 69 8.29 -11.37 3.34
C PRO A 69 9.33 -10.52 2.60
N SER A 70 10.03 -11.12 1.63
CA SER A 70 10.89 -10.33 0.75
C SER A 70 10.04 -9.53 -0.24
N LEU A 71 10.60 -8.44 -0.78
CA LEU A 71 9.91 -7.68 -1.83
C LEU A 71 9.64 -8.57 -3.06
N VAL A 72 10.62 -9.38 -3.46
CA VAL A 72 10.48 -10.32 -4.58
C VAL A 72 9.31 -11.27 -4.36
N ASP A 73 9.15 -11.83 -3.15
CA ASP A 73 8.01 -12.74 -2.88
C ASP A 73 6.66 -12.01 -2.98
N VAL A 74 6.60 -10.71 -2.65
CA VAL A 74 5.39 -9.90 -2.79
C VAL A 74 5.13 -9.55 -4.25
N GLU A 75 6.16 -9.20 -5.02
CA GLU A 75 6.07 -8.94 -6.46
C GLU A 75 5.55 -10.19 -7.19
N THR A 76 6.13 -11.37 -6.90
CA THR A 76 5.66 -12.65 -7.45
C THR A 76 4.20 -12.92 -7.07
N LEU A 77 3.78 -12.67 -5.82
CA LEU A 77 2.37 -12.78 -5.45
C LEU A 77 1.47 -11.90 -6.34
N VAL A 78 1.86 -10.64 -6.57
CA VAL A 78 1.07 -9.70 -7.38
C VAL A 78 1.02 -10.12 -8.86
N GLU A 79 2.14 -10.58 -9.42
CA GLU A 79 2.23 -11.03 -10.81
C GLU A 79 1.44 -12.32 -11.08
N GLU A 80 1.41 -13.24 -10.11
CA GLU A 80 0.78 -14.56 -10.25
C GLU A 80 -0.64 -14.60 -9.66
N HIS A 81 -1.17 -13.50 -9.11
CA HIS A 81 -2.48 -13.51 -8.47
C HIS A 81 -3.60 -13.77 -9.48
N GLU A 82 -4.40 -14.82 -9.24
CA GLU A 82 -5.53 -15.20 -10.11
C GLU A 82 -6.55 -14.08 -10.33
N ASP A 83 -6.82 -13.28 -9.29
CA ASP A 83 -7.78 -12.18 -9.32
C ASP A 83 -7.12 -10.89 -8.81
N LEU A 84 -6.30 -10.31 -9.68
CA LEU A 84 -5.56 -9.10 -9.39
C LEU A 84 -6.49 -7.89 -9.15
N GLU A 85 -7.63 -7.81 -9.86
CA GLU A 85 -8.59 -6.73 -9.67
C GLU A 85 -9.14 -6.74 -8.24
N LYS A 86 -9.52 -7.92 -7.75
CA LYS A 86 -9.95 -8.10 -6.36
C LYS A 86 -8.84 -7.79 -5.37
N LEU A 87 -7.58 -8.15 -5.64
CA LEU A 87 -6.48 -7.79 -4.75
C LEU A 87 -6.34 -6.27 -4.60
N PHE A 88 -6.46 -5.51 -5.69
CA PHE A 88 -6.50 -4.04 -5.61
C PHE A 88 -7.66 -3.55 -4.74
N ASP A 89 -8.86 -4.10 -4.93
CA ASP A 89 -10.05 -3.68 -4.23
C ASP A 89 -9.96 -4.01 -2.72
N ASP A 90 -9.45 -5.18 -2.36
CA ASP A 90 -9.21 -5.59 -0.98
C ASP A 90 -8.19 -4.66 -0.29
N VAL A 91 -7.10 -4.29 -0.99
CA VAL A 91 -6.09 -3.36 -0.46
C VAL A 91 -6.67 -1.95 -0.29
N LEU A 92 -7.44 -1.46 -1.27
CA LEU A 92 -8.10 -0.15 -1.20
C LEU A 92 -9.15 -0.11 -0.07
N GLN A 93 -9.92 -1.18 0.09
CA GLN A 93 -10.89 -1.32 1.18
C GLN A 93 -10.17 -1.26 2.54
N GLU A 94 -9.14 -2.08 2.74
CA GLU A 94 -8.37 -2.09 3.98
C GLU A 94 -7.73 -0.72 4.26
N LEU A 95 -7.20 -0.03 3.24
CA LEU A 95 -6.71 1.35 3.40
C LEU A 95 -7.81 2.30 3.87
N SER A 96 -9.02 2.19 3.30
CA SER A 96 -10.17 3.03 3.66
C SER A 96 -10.70 2.79 5.08
N GLU A 97 -10.50 1.59 5.62
CA GLU A 97 -10.88 1.23 6.99
C GLU A 97 -9.77 1.50 8.01
N SER A 98 -8.52 1.60 7.55
CA SER A 98 -7.35 1.80 8.40
C SER A 98 -7.21 3.22 8.97
N ASN A 99 -6.59 3.34 10.14
CA ASN A 99 -6.26 4.64 10.74
C ASN A 99 -5.29 5.48 9.90
N ALA A 100 -4.45 4.85 9.07
CA ALA A 100 -3.48 5.55 8.23
C ALA A 100 -4.09 6.08 6.92
N GLY A 101 -5.04 5.36 6.34
CA GLY A 101 -5.60 5.66 5.02
C GLY A 101 -6.97 6.33 5.05
N LYS A 102 -7.79 6.13 6.08
CA LYS A 102 -9.20 6.52 6.08
C LYS A 102 -9.45 8.00 5.76
N SER A 103 -8.76 8.92 6.42
CA SER A 103 -8.95 10.37 6.18
C SER A 103 -8.53 10.75 4.75
N LEU A 104 -7.39 10.24 4.30
CA LEU A 104 -6.84 10.51 2.97
C LEU A 104 -7.74 9.95 1.85
N MET A 105 -8.23 8.71 2.03
CA MET A 105 -9.19 8.08 1.12
C MET A 105 -10.51 8.85 1.04
N SER A 106 -11.01 9.34 2.19
CA SER A 106 -12.21 10.17 2.24
C SER A 106 -12.03 11.48 1.48
N GLU A 107 -10.91 12.17 1.66
CA GLU A 107 -10.59 13.41 0.95
C GLU A 107 -10.50 13.19 -0.57
N MET A 108 -9.81 12.14 -1.02
CA MET A 108 -9.69 11.82 -2.44
C MET A 108 -11.04 11.48 -3.08
N ASN A 109 -11.87 10.69 -2.40
CA ASN A 109 -13.19 10.32 -2.91
C ASN A 109 -14.15 11.51 -3.01
N GLN A 110 -13.96 12.55 -2.19
CA GLN A 110 -14.70 13.81 -2.34
C GLN A 110 -14.19 14.64 -3.52
N GLY A 111 -12.87 14.60 -3.79
CA GLY A 111 -12.27 15.27 -4.95
C GLY A 111 -12.71 14.67 -6.28
N LEU A 112 -12.86 13.34 -6.38
CA LEU A 112 -13.32 12.64 -7.59
C LEU A 112 -14.82 12.84 -7.89
N LYS A 113 -15.62 13.26 -6.90
CA LYS A 113 -17.07 13.50 -7.04
C LYS A 113 -17.42 14.92 -7.45
N LYS A 114 -16.43 15.81 -7.59
CA LYS A 114 -16.59 17.20 -8.05
C LYS A 114 -16.18 17.32 -9.51
#